data_AF-A0A7V3RP61-F1
#
_entry.id   AF-A0A7V3RP61-F1
#
_cell.length_a   1.000
_cell.length_b   1.000
_cell.length_c   1.000
_cell.angle_alpha   90.00
_cell.angle_beta   90.00
_cell.angle_gamma   90.00
#
_symmetry.space_group_name_H-M   'P 1'
#
loop_
_entity.id
_entity.type
_entity.pdbx_description
1 polymer ?
#
loop_
_entity_poly.entity_id
_entity_poly.type
_entity_poly.pdbx_seq_one_letter_code
_entity_poly.pdbx_strand_id
1 'polypeptide(L)'
;YPELPAGFAEQHGKETAAQEPPKGFLTKQQYVDLFNRVREATKATIAQLSDADLDRPSSGNMAQFAPTLGAFLMLVSNHTLMHAGQFSVVRRKLGKPVLF
;
A
#
# COMPACT_ATOMS: atom_id res chain seq x y z
N TYR A 1 3.16 9.28 10.82
CA TYR A 1 3.57 8.25 9.84
C TYR A 1 4.68 8.84 8.97
N PRO A 2 5.55 8.03 8.34
CA PRO A 2 6.62 8.57 7.49
C PRO A 2 6.03 9.44 6.38
N GLU A 3 6.60 10.62 6.17
CA GLU A 3 6.18 11.51 5.09
C GLU A 3 6.48 10.86 3.73
N LEU A 4 5.53 11.00 2.80
CA LEU A 4 5.73 10.56 1.42
C LEU A 4 6.66 11.54 0.70
N PRO A 5 7.45 11.08 -0.28
CA PRO A 5 8.21 11.99 -1.14
C PRO A 5 7.32 13.07 -1.75
N ALA A 6 7.88 14.27 -1.97
CA ALA A 6 7.15 15.35 -2.63
C ALA A 6 6.60 14.91 -3.99
N GLY A 7 5.33 15.21 -4.26
CA GLY A 7 4.64 14.82 -5.50
C GLY A 7 4.21 13.36 -5.58
N PHE A 8 4.47 12.54 -4.55
CA PHE A 8 4.19 11.09 -4.62
C PHE A 8 2.68 10.80 -4.72
N ALA A 9 1.84 11.51 -3.97
CA ALA A 9 0.39 11.28 -3.99
C ALA A 9 -0.21 11.65 -5.36
N GLU A 10 0.21 12.79 -5.90
CA GLU A 10 -0.21 13.30 -7.21
C GLU A 10 0.25 12.38 -8.34
N GLN A 11 1.47 11.84 -8.25
CA GLN A 11 2.05 10.92 -9.25
C GLN A 11 1.37 9.54 -9.28
N HIS A 12 0.75 9.11 -8.17
CA HIS A 12 0.01 7.84 -8.08
C HIS A 12 -1.51 8.05 -8.08
N GLY A 13 -1.95 9.27 -8.42
CA GLY A 13 -3.36 9.61 -8.57
C GLY A 13 -3.95 9.09 -9.88
N LYS A 14 -5.28 9.15 -9.98
CA LYS A 14 -6.05 8.63 -11.13
C LYS A 14 -5.58 9.17 -12.48
N GLU A 15 -5.20 10.44 -12.53
CA GLU A 15 -4.84 11.14 -13.78
C GLU A 15 -3.44 10.80 -14.31
N THR A 16 -2.54 10.32 -13.44
CA THR A 16 -1.10 10.16 -13.74
C THR A 16 -0.63 8.71 -13.65
N ALA A 17 -1.34 7.85 -12.90
CA ALA A 17 -0.93 6.47 -12.65
C ALA A 17 -0.90 5.59 -13.92
N ALA A 18 -1.64 5.95 -14.97
CA ALA A 18 -1.73 5.21 -16.24
C ALA A 18 -0.93 5.85 -17.39
N GLN A 19 -0.04 6.81 -17.10
CA GLN A 19 0.73 7.51 -18.12
C GLN A 19 1.75 6.58 -18.82
N GLU A 20 1.80 6.64 -20.15
CA GLU A 20 2.77 5.94 -21.00
C GLU A 20 3.51 6.93 -21.93
N PRO A 21 4.86 6.95 -21.97
CA PRO A 21 5.75 6.15 -21.14
C PRO A 21 5.70 6.56 -19.65
N PRO A 22 6.05 5.67 -18.71
CA PRO A 22 6.05 6.00 -17.29
C PRO A 22 6.99 7.17 -17.01
N LYS A 23 6.47 8.22 -16.39
CA LYS A 23 7.24 9.44 -16.07
C LYS A 23 7.03 9.81 -14.61
N GLY A 24 8.10 10.20 -13.93
CA GLY A 24 8.04 10.66 -12.53
C GLY A 24 7.97 9.57 -11.47
N PHE A 25 7.94 8.29 -11.86
CA PHE A 25 8.01 7.17 -10.92
C PHE A 25 9.44 6.96 -10.38
N LEU A 26 9.52 6.50 -9.14
CA LEU A 26 10.79 6.24 -8.46
C LEU A 26 11.50 5.02 -9.06
N THR A 27 12.81 4.90 -8.77
CA THR A 27 13.52 3.65 -9.01
C THR A 27 12.99 2.53 -8.11
N LYS A 28 13.21 1.26 -8.50
CA LYS A 28 12.84 0.10 -7.67
C LYS A 28 13.39 0.21 -6.25
N GLN A 29 14.66 0.59 -6.10
CA GLN A 29 15.29 0.66 -4.77
C GLN A 29 14.59 1.70 -3.89
N GLN A 30 14.30 2.88 -4.44
CA GLN A 30 13.58 3.93 -3.72
C GLN A 30 12.16 3.49 -3.29
N TYR A 31 11.46 2.72 -4.12
CA TYR A 31 10.17 2.13 -3.72
C TYR A 31 10.31 1.12 -2.59
N VAL A 32 11.32 0.25 -2.65
CA VAL A 32 11.58 -0.74 -1.59
C VAL A 32 11.95 -0.05 -0.28
N ASP A 33 12.79 0.98 -0.33
CA ASP A 33 13.19 1.75 0.86
C ASP A 33 12.01 2.50 1.47
N LEU A 34 11.14 3.09 0.64
CA LEU A 34 9.90 3.72 1.10
C LEU A 34 8.95 2.69 1.73
N PHE A 35 8.74 1.55 1.08
CA PHE A 35 7.89 0.47 1.59
C PHE A 35 8.38 -0.01 2.96
N ASN A 36 9.68 -0.25 3.11
CA ASN A 36 10.26 -0.71 4.38
C ASN A 36 10.06 0.32 5.49
N ARG A 37 10.27 1.62 5.22
CA ARG A 37 10.03 2.68 6.21
C ARG A 37 8.56 2.73 6.66
N VAL A 38 7.62 2.65 5.72
CA VAL A 38 6.19 2.63 6.04
C VAL A 38 5.83 1.36 6.82
N ARG A 39 6.35 0.21 6.41
CA ARG A 39 6.07 -1.08 7.05
C ARG A 39 6.57 -1.14 8.48
N GLU A 40 7.78 -0.65 8.75
CA GLU A 40 8.31 -0.59 10.13
C GLU A 40 7.47 0.36 11.00
N ALA A 41 7.04 1.51 10.47
CA ALA A 41 6.12 2.39 11.18
C ALA A 41 4.77 1.71 11.46
N THR A 42 4.19 0.98 10.49
CA THR A 42 2.95 0.21 10.70
C THR A 42 3.12 -0.84 11.79
N LYS A 43 4.23 -1.59 11.80
CA LYS A 43 4.51 -2.60 12.84
C LYS A 43 4.64 -1.95 14.22
N ALA A 44 5.38 -0.86 14.33
CA ALA A 44 5.54 -0.12 15.58
C ALA A 44 4.19 0.40 16.10
N THR A 45 3.31 0.92 15.22
CA THR A 45 1.96 1.34 15.60
C THR A 45 1.12 0.17 16.09
N ILE A 46 1.09 -0.95 15.36
CA ILE A 46 0.28 -2.12 15.74
C ILE A 46 0.74 -2.70 17.09
N ALA A 47 2.05 -2.72 17.36
CA ALA A 47 2.60 -3.22 18.61
C ALA A 47 2.15 -2.41 19.86
N GLN A 48 1.59 -1.22 19.68
CA GLN A 48 1.08 -0.37 20.76
C GLN A 48 -0.44 -0.49 20.95
N LEU A 49 -1.14 -1.23 20.07
CA LEU A 49 -2.59 -1.38 20.15
C LEU A 49 -2.95 -2.56 21.06
N SER A 50 -3.95 -2.35 21.91
CA SER A 50 -4.66 -3.44 22.58
C SER A 50 -5.70 -4.07 21.66
N ASP A 51 -6.21 -5.25 22.02
CA ASP A 51 -7.32 -5.87 21.29
C ASP A 51 -8.56 -4.97 21.25
N ALA A 52 -8.88 -4.29 22.35
CA ALA A 52 -10.00 -3.35 22.42
C ALA A 52 -9.81 -2.12 21.51
N ASP A 53 -8.57 -1.72 21.22
CA ASP A 53 -8.30 -0.64 20.27
C ASP A 53 -8.70 -1.01 18.84
N LEU A 54 -8.72 -2.30 18.50
CA LEU A 54 -9.10 -2.79 17.18
C LEU A 54 -10.60 -2.60 16.90
N ASP A 55 -11.43 -2.52 17.94
CA ASP A 55 -12.87 -2.29 17.83
C ASP A 55 -13.25 -0.82 17.68
N ARG A 56 -12.30 0.11 17.87
CA ARG A 56 -12.56 1.55 17.69
C ARG A 56 -13.05 1.83 16.27
N PRO A 57 -14.01 2.76 16.10
CA PRO A 57 -14.50 3.11 14.78
C PRO A 57 -13.37 3.70 13.92
N SER A 58 -13.31 3.30 12.65
CA SER A 58 -12.44 3.94 11.68
C SER A 58 -13.07 5.24 11.17
N SER A 59 -12.27 6.09 10.51
CA SER A 59 -12.70 7.42 10.08
C SER A 59 -12.53 7.63 8.57
N GLY A 60 -13.26 8.61 8.03
CA GLY A 60 -13.14 9.03 6.64
C GLY A 60 -13.81 8.07 5.65
N ASN A 61 -13.50 8.24 4.36
CA ASN A 61 -14.21 7.54 3.28
C ASN A 61 -14.07 6.02 3.32
N MET A 62 -13.08 5.48 4.04
CA MET A 62 -12.85 4.03 4.16
C MET A 62 -13.69 3.36 5.26
N ALA A 63 -14.34 4.13 6.13
CA ALA A 63 -15.19 3.57 7.18
C ALA A 63 -16.37 2.74 6.64
N GLN A 64 -16.87 3.06 5.44
CA GLN A 64 -17.91 2.27 4.77
C GLN A 64 -17.44 0.86 4.37
N PHE A 65 -16.14 0.66 4.13
CA PHE A 65 -15.55 -0.62 3.72
C PHE A 65 -14.94 -1.38 4.89
N ALA A 66 -14.47 -0.64 5.91
CA ALA A 66 -13.78 -1.18 7.06
C ALA A 66 -14.16 -0.36 8.30
N PRO A 67 -15.28 -0.66 8.97
CA PRO A 67 -15.88 0.22 9.98
C PRO A 67 -15.11 0.29 11.30
N THR A 68 -14.26 -0.69 11.60
CA THR A 68 -13.39 -0.69 12.78
C THR A 68 -11.92 -0.55 12.40
N LEU A 69 -11.08 -0.15 13.34
CA LEU A 69 -9.63 -0.04 13.13
C LEU A 69 -9.02 -1.39 12.74
N GLY A 70 -9.44 -2.49 13.37
CA GLY A 70 -9.00 -3.84 13.04
C GLY A 70 -9.39 -4.23 11.61
N ALA A 71 -10.63 -3.95 11.20
CA ALA A 71 -11.08 -4.17 9.83
C ALA A 71 -10.25 -3.34 8.83
N PHE A 72 -9.88 -2.11 9.20
CA PHE A 72 -9.09 -1.23 8.34
C PHE A 72 -7.65 -1.73 8.16
N LEU A 73 -7.02 -2.21 9.23
CA LEU A 73 -5.70 -2.85 9.16
C LEU A 73 -5.73 -4.10 8.26
N MET A 74 -6.78 -4.91 8.37
CA MET A 74 -7.00 -6.07 7.50
C MET A 74 -7.22 -5.68 6.04
N LEU A 75 -8.00 -4.62 5.79
CA LEU A 75 -8.22 -4.10 4.44
C LEU A 75 -6.89 -3.71 3.79
N VAL A 76 -6.01 -2.99 4.49
CA VAL A 76 -4.68 -2.59 3.97
C VAL A 76 -3.82 -3.81 3.64
N SER A 77 -3.82 -4.84 4.51
CA SER A 77 -3.09 -6.10 4.26
C SER A 77 -3.62 -6.82 3.02
N ASN A 78 -4.93 -7.01 2.92
CA ASN A 78 -5.56 -7.68 1.78
C ASN A 78 -5.38 -6.91 0.47
N HIS A 79 -5.45 -5.57 0.52
CA HIS A 79 -5.21 -4.73 -0.65
C HIS A 79 -3.78 -4.90 -1.19
N THR A 80 -2.79 -5.04 -0.31
CA THR A 80 -1.41 -5.33 -0.70
C THR A 80 -1.32 -6.68 -1.44
N LEU A 81 -2.02 -7.70 -0.96
CA LEU A 81 -2.10 -9.01 -1.61
C LEU A 81 -2.77 -8.95 -2.98
N MET A 82 -3.82 -8.13 -3.15
CA MET A 82 -4.46 -7.92 -4.46
C MET A 82 -3.45 -7.36 -5.49
N HIS A 83 -2.63 -6.39 -5.10
CA HIS A 83 -1.55 -5.88 -5.98
C HIS A 83 -0.46 -6.92 -6.28
N ALA A 84 -0.12 -7.80 -5.34
CA ALA A 84 0.80 -8.91 -5.61
C ALA A 84 0.25 -9.85 -6.71
N GLY A 85 -1.06 -10.07 -6.73
CA GLY A 85 -1.74 -10.78 -7.83
C GLY A 85 -1.57 -10.06 -9.17
N GLN A 86 -1.78 -8.74 -9.21
CA GLN A 86 -1.55 -7.94 -10.44
C GLN A 86 -0.11 -8.03 -10.93
N PHE A 87 0.88 -7.95 -10.04
CA PHE A 87 2.29 -8.10 -10.41
C PHE A 87 2.60 -9.46 -11.03
N SER A 88 1.99 -10.54 -10.52
CA SER A 88 2.16 -11.88 -11.08
C SER A 88 1.67 -11.95 -12.54
N VAL A 89 0.52 -11.34 -12.82
CA VAL A 89 -0.03 -11.27 -14.20
C VAL A 89 0.84 -10.42 -15.11
N VAL A 90 1.29 -9.23 -14.67
CA VAL A 90 2.18 -8.35 -15.45
C VAL A 90 3.50 -9.05 -15.77
N ARG A 91 4.11 -9.72 -14.79
CA ARG A 91 5.33 -10.51 -15.00
C ARG A 91 5.17 -11.58 -16.06
N ARG A 92 4.05 -12.32 -16.02
CA ARG A 92 3.74 -13.35 -17.04
C ARG A 92 3.59 -12.73 -18.43
N LYS A 93 2.88 -11.60 -18.55
CA LYS A 93 2.72 -10.86 -19.82
C LYS A 93 4.08 -10.42 -20.41
N LEU A 94 5.04 -10.09 -19.55
CA LEU A 94 6.40 -9.69 -19.91
C LEU A 94 7.38 -10.86 -20.09
N GLY A 95 6.92 -12.12 -20.07
CA GLY A 95 7.76 -13.30 -20.23
C GLY A 95 8.75 -13.55 -19.09
N LYS A 96 8.50 -12.99 -17.89
CA LYS A 96 9.37 -13.20 -16.72
C LYS A 96 9.14 -14.59 -16.11
N PRO A 97 10.17 -15.22 -15.52
CA PRO A 97 10.01 -16.48 -14.80
C PRO A 97 8.98 -16.39 -13.67
N VAL A 98 8.28 -17.49 -13.46
CA VAL A 98 7.46 -17.73 -12.26
C VAL A 98 8.38 -17.77 -11.05
N LEU A 99 7.96 -17.09 -9.98
CA LEU A 99 8.61 -17.14 -8.67
C LEU A 99 7.64 -17.82 -7.70
N PHE A 100 8.18 -18.58 -6.74
CA PHE A 100 7.44 -19.34 -5.74
C PHE A 100 7.66 -18.71 -4.36
#